data_AF-A0A7Y4ZUD4-F1
#
_entry.id   AF-A0A7Y4ZUD4-F1
#
_cell.length_a   1.000
_cell.length_b   1.000
_cell.length_c   1.000
_cell.angle_alpha   90.00
_cell.angle_beta   90.00
_cell.angle_gamma   90.00
#
_symmetry.space_group_name_H-M   'P 1'
#
loop_
_entity.id
_entity.type
_entity.pdbx_description
1 polymer ?
#
loop_
_entity_poly.entity_id
_entity_poly.type
_entity_poly.pdbx_seq_one_letter_code
_entity_poly.pdbx_strand_id
1 'polypeptide(L)'
;MSLSKLNLLSVSVSLVLFGCVAEAPPEELSEEEAELQAFPDPSCQGPIAMSKLKYAALPASYEASSAAAKQKELWKQISETPYKNSCRPNSGLFLTAMTAPSSLATMPSTLNRSSDELLAGRRKMAHPFGTVATVEFVKDVAAPGSAAYSGILKPSTADKQETVLGVVRLSLAGDPKVLGFTPGLAVKFLVDGKPSLNVVTMPSVMGQKSDTNFFRHAASNEVPEPHTGLRPGIDFQDWIKADALTLGQHLAFMPAMKQGPLEPTPNFLHVDHLAVRTADGTLVPEGARKSPSHLVFRAPKATVEWWDLPQNRGFDYRDMLAALNVGSVLCDVYARQTPSAPEVHIGVLRLTSSFVASKWGDFRLFFRHNDFQNNADVAR
;
A
#
# COMPACT_ATOMS: atom_id res chain seq x y z
N MET A 1 36.07 -1.21 -52.09
CA MET A 1 34.61 -0.98 -52.13
C MET A 1 33.90 -2.32 -52.22
N SER A 2 32.73 -2.42 -51.60
CA SER A 2 31.72 -3.50 -51.68
C SER A 2 31.82 -4.67 -50.69
N LEU A 3 30.98 -4.51 -49.65
CA LEU A 3 30.10 -5.48 -49.00
C LEU A 3 29.84 -6.82 -49.73
N SER A 4 29.83 -7.90 -48.94
CA SER A 4 28.64 -8.73 -48.62
C SER A 4 28.95 -10.23 -48.60
N LYS A 5 28.70 -10.87 -47.45
CA LYS A 5 27.82 -12.05 -47.28
C LYS A 5 27.94 -12.57 -45.85
N LEU A 6 26.92 -12.23 -45.05
CA LEU A 6 26.60 -12.84 -43.77
C LEU A 6 25.84 -14.14 -44.09
N ASN A 7 26.33 -15.29 -43.63
CA ASN A 7 25.55 -16.54 -43.64
C ASN A 7 24.68 -16.58 -42.38
N LEU A 8 23.36 -16.49 -42.55
CA LEU A 8 22.41 -16.92 -41.53
C LEU A 8 22.36 -18.45 -41.50
N LEU A 9 22.79 -19.06 -40.41
CA LEU A 9 22.33 -20.41 -40.05
C LEU A 9 20.98 -20.28 -39.37
N SER A 10 19.94 -20.79 -40.03
CA SER A 10 18.62 -21.02 -39.47
C SER A 10 18.71 -22.10 -38.39
N VAL A 11 18.48 -21.73 -37.13
CA VAL A 11 18.19 -22.69 -36.06
C VAL A 11 16.68 -22.90 -36.04
N SER A 12 16.24 -24.02 -36.60
CA SER A 12 14.85 -24.49 -36.50
C SER A 12 14.62 -25.06 -35.11
N VAL A 13 13.88 -24.34 -34.27
CA VAL A 13 13.35 -24.88 -33.00
C VAL A 13 12.19 -25.81 -33.35
N SER A 14 12.42 -27.12 -33.22
CA SER A 14 11.37 -28.12 -33.33
C SER A 14 10.52 -28.10 -32.06
N LEU A 15 9.28 -27.65 -32.20
CA LEU A 15 8.24 -27.73 -31.18
C LEU A 15 7.81 -29.19 -31.06
N VAL A 16 8.27 -29.90 -30.04
CA VAL A 16 7.77 -31.24 -29.72
C VAL A 16 6.42 -31.07 -29.02
N LEU A 17 5.35 -31.26 -29.81
CA LEU A 17 3.98 -31.44 -29.32
C LEU A 17 3.90 -32.79 -28.60
N PHE A 18 3.94 -32.76 -27.26
CA PHE A 18 3.40 -33.85 -26.45
C PHE A 18 1.89 -33.70 -26.33
N GLY A 19 1.21 -34.84 -26.45
CA GLY A 19 -0.21 -34.97 -26.73
C GLY A 19 -1.16 -34.37 -25.70
N CYS A 20 -2.30 -33.95 -26.23
CA CYS A 20 -3.49 -33.49 -25.53
C CYS A 20 -3.91 -34.41 -24.38
N VAL A 21 -3.86 -33.88 -23.16
CA VAL A 21 -5.04 -33.88 -22.30
C VAL A 21 -5.51 -32.43 -22.33
N ALA A 22 -6.71 -32.20 -22.87
CA ALA A 22 -7.35 -30.91 -22.76
C ALA A 22 -7.69 -30.69 -21.27
N GLU A 23 -6.78 -30.08 -20.51
CA GLU A 23 -7.20 -29.34 -19.32
C GLU A 23 -8.16 -28.27 -19.80
N ALA A 24 -9.39 -28.34 -19.30
CA ALA A 24 -10.37 -27.29 -19.49
C ALA A 24 -9.72 -25.94 -19.16
N PRO A 25 -10.05 -24.84 -19.87
CA PRO A 25 -9.66 -23.52 -19.42
C PRO A 25 -10.07 -23.40 -17.94
N PRO A 26 -9.24 -22.80 -17.06
CA PRO A 26 -9.66 -22.60 -15.68
C PRO A 26 -11.00 -21.89 -15.72
N GLU A 27 -12.03 -22.58 -15.22
CA GLU A 27 -13.39 -22.07 -15.13
C GLU A 27 -13.27 -20.70 -14.45
N GLU A 28 -13.68 -19.63 -15.13
CA GLU A 28 -13.77 -18.30 -14.51
C GLU A 28 -14.75 -18.43 -13.35
N LEU A 29 -14.22 -18.62 -12.14
CA LEU A 29 -15.01 -18.63 -10.93
C LEU A 29 -15.81 -17.34 -10.89
N SER A 30 -17.12 -17.47 -10.67
CA SER A 30 -17.96 -16.29 -10.49
C SER A 30 -17.42 -15.46 -9.31
N GLU A 31 -17.62 -14.15 -9.34
CA GLU A 31 -17.14 -13.25 -8.28
C GLU A 31 -17.61 -13.67 -6.88
N GLU A 32 -18.77 -14.34 -6.80
CA GLU A 32 -19.38 -14.90 -5.58
C GLU A 32 -18.68 -16.19 -5.12
N GLU A 33 -18.32 -17.10 -6.03
CA GLU A 33 -17.55 -18.31 -5.72
C GLU A 33 -16.13 -17.99 -5.25
N ALA A 34 -15.50 -16.98 -5.85
CA ALA A 34 -14.19 -16.50 -5.42
C ALA A 34 -14.22 -15.84 -4.02
N GLU A 35 -15.34 -15.24 -3.63
CA GLU A 35 -15.55 -14.72 -2.27
C GLU A 35 -15.75 -15.84 -1.24
N LEU A 36 -16.47 -16.90 -1.61
CA LEU A 36 -16.66 -18.09 -0.76
C LEU A 36 -15.34 -18.84 -0.50
N GLN A 37 -14.43 -18.84 -1.47
CA GLN A 37 -13.08 -19.44 -1.34
C GLN A 37 -12.09 -18.58 -0.53
N ALA A 38 -12.38 -17.29 -0.31
CA ALA A 38 -11.51 -16.42 0.48
C ALA A 38 -11.61 -16.71 2.00
N PHE A 39 -12.68 -17.38 2.44
CA PHE A 39 -12.89 -17.74 3.85
C PHE A 39 -12.51 -19.21 4.11
N PRO A 40 -11.55 -19.48 5.02
CA PRO A 40 -11.06 -20.83 5.28
C PRO A 40 -12.05 -21.73 6.03
N ASP A 41 -13.06 -21.15 6.70
CA ASP A 41 -14.07 -21.88 7.47
C ASP A 41 -15.46 -21.72 6.80
N PRO A 42 -16.11 -22.83 6.38
CA PRO A 42 -17.45 -22.79 5.77
C PRO A 42 -18.54 -22.17 6.65
N SER A 43 -18.37 -22.18 7.98
CA SER A 43 -19.30 -21.49 8.89
C SER A 43 -19.17 -19.95 8.82
N CYS A 44 -18.06 -19.45 8.25
CA CYS A 44 -17.87 -18.06 7.89
C CYS A 44 -18.53 -17.68 6.54
N GLN A 45 -18.97 -18.69 5.77
CA GLN A 45 -19.76 -18.56 4.53
C GLN A 45 -21.26 -18.45 4.82
N GLY A 46 -21.66 -17.80 5.93
CA GLY A 46 -23.03 -17.30 6.06
C GLY A 46 -23.38 -16.46 4.83
N PRO A 47 -24.67 -16.24 4.49
CA PRO A 47 -25.09 -15.63 3.23
C PRO A 47 -24.60 -14.19 3.13
N ILE A 48 -23.33 -14.02 2.79
CA ILE A 48 -22.71 -12.78 2.39
C ILE A 48 -23.07 -12.65 0.92
N ALA A 49 -24.35 -12.45 0.67
CA ALA A 49 -24.73 -11.66 -0.46
C ALA A 49 -24.11 -10.28 -0.17
N MET A 50 -22.94 -9.97 -0.72
CA MET A 50 -22.35 -8.63 -0.65
C MET A 50 -23.33 -7.55 -1.17
N SER A 51 -24.35 -7.95 -1.94
CA SER A 51 -25.55 -7.15 -2.27
C SER A 51 -26.37 -6.69 -1.06
N LYS A 52 -26.08 -7.18 0.16
CA LYS A 52 -26.72 -6.78 1.43
C LYS A 52 -25.77 -6.20 2.49
N LEU A 53 -24.47 -6.13 2.26
CA LEU A 53 -23.55 -5.43 3.17
C LEU A 53 -23.69 -3.90 2.95
N LYS A 54 -24.73 -3.33 3.56
CA LYS A 54 -24.84 -1.88 3.77
C LYS A 54 -23.82 -1.48 4.82
N TYR A 55 -22.54 -1.37 4.44
CA TYR A 55 -21.58 -0.65 5.27
C TYR A 55 -22.05 0.80 5.36
N ALA A 56 -22.08 1.36 6.57
CA ALA A 56 -22.39 2.76 6.73
C ALA A 56 -21.36 3.58 5.93
N ALA A 57 -21.89 4.44 5.04
CA ALA A 57 -21.05 5.38 4.32
C ALA A 57 -20.59 6.46 5.30
N LEU A 58 -19.44 7.07 5.02
CA LEU A 58 -19.02 8.25 5.76
C LEU A 58 -20.07 9.35 5.56
N PRO A 59 -20.34 10.16 6.60
CA PRO A 59 -21.32 11.24 6.49
C PRO A 59 -20.89 12.23 5.40
N ALA A 60 -21.85 12.88 4.73
CA ALA A 60 -21.54 13.86 3.68
C ALA A 60 -20.65 15.02 4.16
N SER A 61 -20.68 15.34 5.46
CA SER A 61 -19.83 16.35 6.10
C SER A 61 -18.43 15.86 6.48
N TYR A 62 -18.08 14.60 6.19
CA TYR A 62 -16.85 13.96 6.64
C TYR A 62 -15.60 14.76 6.22
N GLU A 63 -15.46 15.09 4.94
CA GLU A 63 -14.26 15.78 4.43
C GLU A 63 -14.10 17.20 4.99
N ALA A 64 -15.20 17.83 5.39
CA ALA A 64 -15.23 19.16 6.01
C ALA A 64 -15.00 19.11 7.54
N SER A 65 -14.90 17.92 8.13
CA SER A 65 -14.73 17.74 9.58
C SER A 65 -13.28 17.93 10.01
N SER A 66 -13.05 18.16 11.30
CA SER A 66 -11.69 18.16 11.87
C SER A 66 -11.04 16.78 11.75
N ALA A 67 -9.71 16.74 11.72
CA ALA A 67 -8.91 15.53 11.69
C ALA A 67 -9.28 14.57 12.83
N ALA A 68 -9.52 15.10 14.04
CA ALA A 68 -9.97 14.30 15.18
C ALA A 68 -11.36 13.68 14.95
N ALA A 69 -12.31 14.44 14.41
CA ALA A 69 -13.64 13.92 14.07
C ALA A 69 -13.57 12.88 12.96
N LYS A 70 -12.73 13.11 11.94
CA LYS A 70 -12.46 12.14 10.87
C LYS A 70 -11.84 10.85 11.40
N GLN A 71 -10.86 10.92 12.30
CA GLN A 71 -10.23 9.75 12.89
C GLN A 71 -11.23 8.93 13.69
N LYS A 72 -12.05 9.61 14.50
CA LYS A 72 -13.11 8.98 15.29
C LYS A 72 -14.13 8.27 14.40
N GLU A 73 -14.57 8.91 13.32
CA GLU A 73 -15.56 8.31 12.41
C GLU A 73 -14.97 7.11 11.66
N LEU A 74 -13.76 7.21 11.10
CA LEU A 74 -13.08 6.07 10.48
C LEU A 74 -12.93 4.92 11.48
N TRP A 75 -12.42 5.23 12.67
CA TRP A 75 -12.17 4.22 13.69
C TRP A 75 -13.45 3.53 14.13
N LYS A 76 -14.56 4.26 14.26
CA LYS A 76 -15.88 3.68 14.52
C LYS A 76 -16.24 2.61 13.48
N GLN A 77 -16.19 2.97 12.19
CA GLN A 77 -16.53 2.05 11.10
C GLN A 77 -15.64 0.78 11.07
N ILE A 78 -14.35 0.97 11.33
CA ILE A 78 -13.35 -0.10 11.37
C ILE A 78 -13.58 -1.02 12.58
N SER A 79 -13.72 -0.46 13.77
CA SER A 79 -13.79 -1.20 15.03
C SER A 79 -15.15 -1.85 15.29
N GLU A 80 -16.23 -1.38 14.64
CA GLU A 80 -17.57 -1.99 14.73
C GLU A 80 -17.75 -3.19 13.78
N THR A 81 -16.80 -3.44 12.87
CA THR A 81 -16.88 -4.55 11.88
C THR A 81 -15.70 -5.53 11.90
N PRO A 82 -15.18 -5.94 13.07
CA PRO A 82 -14.05 -6.85 13.14
C PRO A 82 -14.42 -8.22 12.55
N TYR A 83 -13.44 -8.89 11.94
CA TYR A 83 -13.61 -10.31 11.64
C TYR A 83 -13.60 -11.10 12.95
N LYS A 84 -14.36 -12.20 12.98
CA LYS A 84 -14.09 -13.28 13.94
C LYS A 84 -12.76 -13.93 13.55
N ASN A 85 -11.92 -14.33 14.51
CA ASN A 85 -10.57 -14.85 14.23
C ASN A 85 -10.55 -16.00 13.21
N SER A 86 -11.54 -16.90 13.24
CA SER A 86 -11.71 -18.00 12.28
C SER A 86 -12.19 -17.57 10.88
N CYS A 87 -12.70 -16.35 10.75
CA CYS A 87 -13.30 -15.81 9.53
C CYS A 87 -12.45 -14.72 8.86
N ARG A 88 -11.15 -14.67 9.15
CA ARG A 88 -10.25 -13.75 8.46
C ARG A 88 -9.82 -14.34 7.12
N PRO A 89 -10.03 -13.63 6.01
CA PRO A 89 -9.57 -14.10 4.71
C PRO A 89 -8.04 -13.98 4.61
N ASN A 90 -7.41 -15.02 4.06
CA ASN A 90 -5.95 -15.09 3.85
C ASN A 90 -5.56 -14.94 2.38
N SER A 91 -6.47 -15.26 1.47
CA SER A 91 -6.24 -15.31 0.04
C SER A 91 -7.03 -14.21 -0.65
N GLY A 92 -6.31 -13.17 -1.08
CA GLY A 92 -6.80 -12.26 -2.10
C GLY A 92 -6.77 -12.95 -3.46
N LEU A 93 -7.84 -12.82 -4.23
CA LEU A 93 -7.95 -13.27 -5.62
C LEU A 93 -7.08 -12.40 -6.56
N PHE A 94 -5.79 -12.23 -6.26
CA PHE A 94 -4.91 -11.24 -6.89
C PHE A 94 -4.85 -11.43 -8.41
N LEU A 95 -4.69 -12.67 -8.89
CA LEU A 95 -4.53 -12.93 -10.32
C LEU A 95 -5.85 -12.74 -11.09
N THR A 96 -6.97 -13.31 -10.62
CA THR A 96 -8.28 -13.15 -11.29
C THR A 96 -8.84 -11.73 -11.15
N ALA A 97 -8.57 -11.03 -10.05
CA ALA A 97 -8.99 -9.64 -9.88
C ALA A 97 -8.22 -8.68 -10.81
N MET A 98 -6.96 -8.98 -11.16
CA MET A 98 -6.19 -8.19 -12.13
C MET A 98 -6.66 -8.36 -13.58
N THR A 99 -7.28 -9.51 -13.91
CA THR A 99 -7.83 -9.76 -15.25
C THR A 99 -9.29 -9.37 -15.40
N ALA A 100 -10.00 -9.11 -14.30
CA ALA A 100 -11.39 -8.67 -14.33
C ALA A 100 -11.54 -7.28 -15.01
N PRO A 101 -12.36 -7.14 -16.07
CA PRO A 101 -12.53 -5.87 -16.79
C PRO A 101 -13.00 -4.70 -15.90
N SER A 102 -13.82 -4.99 -14.89
CA SER A 102 -14.33 -4.01 -13.92
C SER A 102 -13.22 -3.43 -13.03
N SER A 103 -12.24 -4.25 -12.66
CA SER A 103 -11.09 -3.83 -11.86
C SER A 103 -10.18 -2.89 -12.64
N LEU A 104 -9.89 -3.21 -13.91
CA LEU A 104 -9.09 -2.35 -14.80
C LEU A 104 -9.82 -1.03 -15.10
N ALA A 105 -11.13 -1.06 -15.37
CA ALA A 105 -11.91 0.15 -15.64
C ALA A 105 -11.93 1.14 -14.46
N THR A 106 -11.84 0.64 -13.22
CA THR A 106 -11.83 1.48 -12.01
C THR A 106 -10.43 1.83 -11.53
N MET A 107 -9.36 1.41 -12.21
CA MET A 107 -7.99 1.73 -11.81
C MET A 107 -7.68 3.22 -11.73
N PRO A 108 -8.10 4.08 -12.66
CA PRO A 108 -7.86 5.52 -12.54
C PRO A 108 -8.40 6.15 -11.24
N SER A 109 -9.41 5.53 -10.62
CA SER A 109 -9.94 6.01 -9.33
C SER A 109 -8.95 5.85 -8.17
N THR A 110 -7.94 4.97 -8.27
CA THR A 110 -6.90 4.84 -7.23
C THR A 110 -6.00 6.07 -7.15
N LEU A 111 -5.86 6.80 -8.27
CA LEU A 111 -5.03 7.99 -8.41
C LEU A 111 -5.84 9.29 -8.34
N ASN A 112 -7.09 9.29 -8.80
CA ASN A 112 -7.87 10.52 -9.00
C ASN A 112 -8.96 10.77 -7.96
N ARG A 113 -9.29 9.79 -7.12
CA ARG A 113 -10.36 9.92 -6.14
C ARG A 113 -9.88 10.66 -4.89
N SER A 114 -10.53 11.77 -4.60
CA SER A 114 -10.39 12.50 -3.34
C SER A 114 -11.49 12.04 -2.38
N SER A 115 -11.20 10.99 -1.60
CA SER A 115 -12.11 10.43 -0.59
C SER A 115 -11.35 9.48 0.33
N ASP A 116 -11.87 9.23 1.52
CA ASP A 116 -11.39 8.17 2.41
C ASP A 116 -12.14 6.83 2.26
N GLU A 117 -13.14 6.79 1.37
CA GLU A 117 -13.89 5.58 1.02
C GLU A 117 -13.62 5.12 -0.41
N LEU A 118 -13.56 3.79 -0.60
CA LEU A 118 -13.51 3.15 -1.90
C LEU A 118 -14.76 3.49 -2.69
N LEU A 119 -14.63 3.56 -4.01
CA LEU A 119 -15.79 3.65 -4.89
C LEU A 119 -16.72 2.46 -4.61
N ALA A 120 -18.02 2.72 -4.49
CA ALA A 120 -19.01 1.66 -4.25
C ALA A 120 -18.87 0.56 -5.32
N GLY A 121 -18.83 -0.70 -4.88
CA GLY A 121 -18.63 -1.86 -5.75
C GLY A 121 -17.18 -2.14 -6.17
N ARG A 122 -16.24 -1.21 -5.95
CA ARG A 122 -14.82 -1.45 -6.27
C ARG A 122 -14.17 -2.34 -5.22
N ARG A 123 -13.43 -3.35 -5.68
CA ARG A 123 -12.58 -4.20 -4.84
C ARG A 123 -11.11 -3.84 -5.02
N LYS A 124 -10.31 -4.07 -3.97
CA LYS A 124 -8.85 -3.91 -4.03
C LYS A 124 -8.27 -5.11 -4.79
N MET A 125 -7.55 -4.87 -5.89
CA MET A 125 -6.85 -5.95 -6.64
C MET A 125 -5.64 -6.48 -5.86
N ALA A 126 -4.85 -5.56 -5.30
CA ALA A 126 -3.72 -5.83 -4.44
C ALA A 126 -4.01 -5.34 -3.03
N HIS A 127 -3.30 -5.89 -2.06
CA HIS A 127 -3.49 -5.57 -0.65
C HIS A 127 -4.94 -5.73 -0.15
N PRO A 128 -5.69 -6.78 -0.55
CA PRO A 128 -7.12 -6.85 -0.30
C PRO A 128 -7.47 -7.01 1.17
N PHE A 129 -6.64 -7.73 1.92
CA PHE A 129 -6.90 -8.06 3.32
C PHE A 129 -5.77 -7.59 4.22
N GLY A 130 -6.13 -6.88 5.29
CA GLY A 130 -5.18 -6.23 6.17
C GLY A 130 -5.71 -6.00 7.58
N THR A 131 -5.00 -5.15 8.30
CA THR A 131 -5.40 -4.68 9.62
C THR A 131 -5.11 -3.19 9.75
N VAL A 132 -5.94 -2.49 10.52
CA VAL A 132 -5.93 -1.02 10.61
C VAL A 132 -5.80 -0.60 12.07
N ALA A 133 -5.01 0.44 12.33
CA ALA A 133 -4.93 1.10 13.63
C ALA A 133 -4.99 2.64 13.45
N THR A 134 -5.39 3.35 14.50
CA THR A 134 -5.17 4.80 14.57
C THR A 134 -3.73 5.09 14.96
N VAL A 135 -3.18 6.17 14.39
CA VAL A 135 -1.82 6.63 14.66
C VAL A 135 -1.78 8.14 14.81
N GLU A 136 -0.68 8.62 15.37
CA GLU A 136 -0.23 10.00 15.25
C GLU A 136 1.19 10.03 14.71
N PHE A 137 1.47 10.96 13.79
CA PHE A 137 2.82 11.27 13.35
C PHE A 137 3.39 12.38 14.22
N VAL A 138 4.34 12.02 15.08
CA VAL A 138 5.00 12.91 16.03
C VAL A 138 6.26 13.43 15.36
N LYS A 139 6.28 14.73 15.04
CA LYS A 139 7.28 15.32 14.14
C LYS A 139 8.53 15.76 14.91
N ASP A 140 9.70 15.51 14.39
CA ASP A 140 10.92 15.99 15.02
C ASP A 140 10.97 17.51 15.12
N VAL A 141 11.70 18.02 16.11
CA VAL A 141 12.04 19.43 16.19
C VAL A 141 13.13 19.73 15.17
N ALA A 142 12.96 20.81 14.39
CA ALA A 142 13.97 21.18 13.39
C ALA A 142 15.35 21.40 14.04
N ALA A 143 16.36 20.68 13.54
CA ALA A 143 17.73 21.00 13.89
C ALA A 143 18.10 22.40 13.31
N PRO A 144 18.79 23.26 14.05
CA PRO A 144 19.25 24.55 13.55
C PRO A 144 20.00 24.39 12.22
N GLY A 145 19.59 25.14 11.19
CA GLY A 145 20.23 25.12 9.86
C GLY A 145 19.83 23.95 8.94
N SER A 146 18.92 23.05 9.36
CA SER A 146 18.36 22.02 8.46
C SER A 146 17.37 22.60 7.47
N ALA A 147 17.36 22.08 6.24
CA ALA A 147 16.35 22.43 5.25
C ALA A 147 14.99 21.87 5.70
N ALA A 148 14.08 22.76 6.14
CA ALA A 148 12.76 22.35 6.61
C ALA A 148 11.83 22.00 5.44
N TYR A 149 11.13 20.88 5.57
CA TYR A 149 9.98 20.55 4.72
C TYR A 149 8.77 21.43 5.08
N SER A 150 7.77 21.47 4.20
CA SER A 150 6.54 22.24 4.42
C SER A 150 5.32 21.32 4.60
N GLY A 151 4.14 21.93 4.77
CA GLY A 151 2.88 21.22 4.89
C GLY A 151 2.82 20.35 6.14
N ILE A 152 2.31 19.12 6.02
CA ILE A 152 2.20 18.21 7.16
C ILE A 152 3.58 17.72 7.65
N LEU A 153 4.61 17.80 6.81
CA LEU A 153 5.99 17.41 7.13
C LEU A 153 6.80 18.55 7.75
N LYS A 154 6.19 19.74 7.93
CA LYS A 154 6.85 20.85 8.61
C LYS A 154 7.30 20.38 10.02
N PRO A 155 8.58 20.53 10.38
CA PRO A 155 9.08 20.11 11.69
C PRO A 155 8.36 20.82 12.84
N SER A 156 8.40 20.21 14.01
CA SER A 156 8.00 20.83 15.27
C SER A 156 8.93 21.99 15.62
N THR A 157 8.45 22.89 16.47
CA THR A 157 9.27 23.94 17.08
C THR A 157 9.73 23.49 18.46
N ALA A 158 10.79 24.11 19.01
CA ALA A 158 11.34 23.71 20.30
C ALA A 158 10.35 23.88 21.47
N ASP A 159 9.39 24.79 21.32
CA ASP A 159 8.34 25.11 22.27
C ASP A 159 7.08 24.24 22.12
N LYS A 160 6.89 23.59 20.96
CA LYS A 160 5.67 22.83 20.68
C LYS A 160 5.94 21.61 19.80
N GLN A 161 5.76 20.43 20.41
CA GLN A 161 5.68 19.15 19.72
C GLN A 161 4.42 19.11 18.87
N GLU A 162 4.57 19.16 17.55
CA GLU A 162 3.44 19.06 16.62
C GLU A 162 3.21 17.60 16.22
N THR A 163 1.93 17.24 16.08
CA THR A 163 1.48 15.90 15.70
C THR A 163 0.46 15.97 14.58
N VAL A 164 0.44 14.97 13.69
CA VAL A 164 -0.58 14.83 12.65
C VAL A 164 -1.36 13.54 12.88
N LEU A 165 -2.68 13.63 13.06
CA LEU A 165 -3.53 12.46 13.27
C LEU A 165 -3.66 11.64 11.99
N GLY A 166 -3.77 10.32 12.14
CA GLY A 166 -3.89 9.43 11.01
C GLY A 166 -4.49 8.07 11.30
N VAL A 167 -4.65 7.28 10.24
CA VAL A 167 -4.86 5.84 10.31
C VAL A 167 -3.79 5.14 9.48
N VAL A 168 -3.32 3.99 9.97
CA VAL A 168 -2.35 3.15 9.27
C VAL A 168 -3.01 1.81 8.93
N ARG A 169 -2.78 1.32 7.72
CA ARG A 169 -3.18 -0.02 7.30
C ARG A 169 -1.96 -0.83 6.90
N LEU A 170 -1.82 -2.00 7.51
CA LEU A 170 -0.80 -2.99 7.21
C LEU A 170 -1.45 -4.20 6.56
N SER A 171 -0.89 -4.67 5.45
CA SER A 171 -1.48 -5.75 4.65
C SER A 171 -0.42 -6.50 3.84
N LEU A 172 -0.76 -7.69 3.36
CA LEU A 172 0.03 -8.38 2.34
C LEU A 172 -0.52 -8.09 0.95
N ALA A 173 0.34 -8.04 -0.07
CA ALA A 173 -0.05 -7.75 -1.45
C ALA A 173 -1.09 -8.74 -2.01
N GLY A 174 -1.03 -9.99 -1.58
CA GLY A 174 -1.97 -11.05 -1.92
C GLY A 174 -1.69 -12.31 -1.09
N ASP A 175 -2.12 -13.48 -1.58
CA ASP A 175 -1.89 -14.75 -0.89
C ASP A 175 -0.38 -15.03 -0.75
N PRO A 176 0.17 -15.20 0.47
CA PRO A 176 1.58 -15.47 0.67
C PRO A 176 2.05 -16.81 0.07
N LYS A 177 1.14 -17.75 -0.20
CA LYS A 177 1.45 -18.99 -0.92
C LYS A 177 1.74 -18.77 -2.40
N VAL A 178 1.19 -17.69 -2.98
CA VAL A 178 1.34 -17.36 -4.41
C VAL A 178 2.41 -16.29 -4.60
N LEU A 179 2.35 -15.21 -3.82
CA LEU A 179 3.21 -14.03 -4.00
C LEU A 179 4.40 -14.01 -3.05
N GLY A 180 4.52 -14.96 -2.12
CA GLY A 180 5.42 -14.84 -0.98
C GLY A 180 4.90 -13.84 0.05
N PHE A 181 5.58 -13.74 1.18
CA PHE A 181 5.22 -12.75 2.19
C PHE A 181 5.58 -11.35 1.68
N THR A 182 4.59 -10.58 1.21
CA THR A 182 4.82 -9.28 0.55
C THR A 182 4.12 -8.15 1.31
N PRO A 183 4.75 -7.59 2.36
CA PRO A 183 4.11 -6.59 3.22
C PRO A 183 4.01 -5.22 2.54
N GLY A 184 2.92 -4.51 2.84
CA GLY A 184 2.72 -3.12 2.49
C GLY A 184 2.15 -2.31 3.65
N LEU A 185 2.54 -1.05 3.71
CA LEU A 185 2.17 -0.08 4.73
C LEU A 185 1.53 1.12 4.05
N ALA A 186 0.32 1.48 4.46
CA ALA A 186 -0.35 2.68 3.98
C ALA A 186 -0.70 3.58 5.17
N VAL A 187 -0.34 4.85 5.09
CA VAL A 187 -0.66 5.88 6.09
C VAL A 187 -1.61 6.88 5.47
N LYS A 188 -2.64 7.27 6.21
CA LYS A 188 -3.55 8.35 5.87
C LYS A 188 -3.43 9.41 6.94
N PHE A 189 -2.94 10.58 6.56
CA PHE A 189 -2.87 11.77 7.39
C PHE A 189 -4.16 12.58 7.24
N LEU A 190 -4.82 12.81 8.37
CA LEU A 190 -6.11 13.49 8.42
C LEU A 190 -5.87 14.99 8.58
N VAL A 191 -6.42 15.76 7.64
CA VAL A 191 -6.28 17.22 7.59
C VAL A 191 -7.60 17.89 7.97
N ASP A 192 -7.57 18.94 8.79
CA ASP A 192 -8.79 19.66 9.19
C ASP A 192 -9.50 20.27 7.97
N GLY A 193 -10.81 19.99 7.83
CA GLY A 193 -11.67 20.63 6.83
C GLY A 193 -11.29 20.36 5.37
N LYS A 194 -10.42 19.38 5.12
CA LYS A 194 -9.89 19.03 3.80
C LYS A 194 -9.80 17.52 3.62
N PRO A 195 -9.73 17.02 2.36
CA PRO A 195 -9.38 15.63 2.09
C PRO A 195 -8.09 15.19 2.75
N SER A 196 -8.05 13.92 3.14
CA SER A 196 -6.88 13.33 3.80
C SER A 196 -5.74 13.05 2.81
N LEU A 197 -4.50 13.14 3.29
CA LEU A 197 -3.29 12.92 2.49
C LEU A 197 -2.76 11.52 2.73
N ASN A 198 -2.48 10.76 1.67
CA ASN A 198 -2.10 9.35 1.80
C ASN A 198 -0.64 9.13 1.44
N VAL A 199 -0.02 8.10 2.02
CA VAL A 199 1.26 7.55 1.58
C VAL A 199 1.09 6.04 1.54
N VAL A 200 1.48 5.42 0.44
CA VAL A 200 1.48 3.96 0.27
C VAL A 200 2.92 3.55 0.05
N THR A 201 3.42 2.63 0.86
CA THR A 201 4.81 2.19 0.85
C THR A 201 4.92 0.68 0.95
N MET A 202 6.00 0.15 0.39
CA MET A 202 6.33 -1.27 0.45
C MET A 202 7.85 -1.43 0.46
N PRO A 203 8.40 -2.54 0.98
CA PRO A 203 9.82 -2.84 0.80
C PRO A 203 10.14 -3.32 -0.62
N SER A 204 9.28 -4.16 -1.20
CA SER A 204 9.45 -4.74 -2.54
C SER A 204 8.15 -5.37 -3.02
N VAL A 205 7.92 -5.35 -4.34
CA VAL A 205 6.83 -6.11 -4.98
C VAL A 205 7.15 -7.59 -5.12
N MET A 206 8.43 -7.98 -5.06
CA MET A 206 8.86 -9.38 -5.06
C MET A 206 8.60 -10.08 -3.72
N GLY A 207 8.33 -9.30 -2.66
CA GLY A 207 8.16 -9.77 -1.29
C GLY A 207 9.47 -10.11 -0.59
N GLN A 208 9.36 -10.81 0.53
CA GLN A 208 10.48 -11.25 1.39
C GLN A 208 10.50 -12.79 1.55
N LYS A 209 10.10 -13.49 0.48
CA LYS A 209 10.13 -14.96 0.38
C LYS A 209 9.41 -15.62 1.57
N SER A 210 10.11 -16.44 2.34
CA SER A 210 9.58 -17.17 3.51
C SER A 210 9.74 -16.42 4.83
N ASP A 211 10.37 -15.23 4.84
CA ASP A 211 10.45 -14.43 6.04
C ASP A 211 9.07 -13.84 6.35
N THR A 212 8.49 -14.22 7.47
CA THR A 212 7.16 -13.74 7.91
C THR A 212 7.23 -12.56 8.88
N ASN A 213 8.42 -11.98 9.09
CA ASN A 213 8.57 -10.78 9.90
C ASN A 213 8.11 -9.54 9.12
N PHE A 214 6.92 -9.03 9.46
CA PHE A 214 6.30 -7.90 8.78
C PHE A 214 7.19 -6.65 8.75
N PHE A 215 8.07 -6.51 9.73
CA PHE A 215 8.94 -5.36 9.90
C PHE A 215 10.41 -5.64 9.54
N ARG A 216 10.70 -6.76 8.86
CA ARG A 216 12.07 -7.12 8.48
C ARG A 216 12.77 -6.01 7.69
N HIS A 217 12.04 -5.41 6.75
CA HIS A 217 12.56 -4.40 5.84
C HIS A 217 11.79 -3.10 5.99
N ALA A 218 12.49 -1.98 5.85
CA ALA A 218 11.86 -0.68 5.80
C ALA A 218 10.99 -0.55 4.54
N ALA A 219 9.87 0.14 4.64
CA ALA A 219 8.96 0.39 3.52
C ALA A 219 9.16 1.82 2.99
N SER A 220 9.20 1.99 1.67
CA SER A 220 9.40 3.27 0.99
C SER A 220 8.32 3.51 -0.07
N ASN A 221 8.10 4.78 -0.45
CA ASN A 221 7.26 5.15 -1.60
C ASN A 221 7.94 4.86 -2.96
N GLU A 222 9.13 4.28 -2.92
CA GLU A 222 9.84 3.70 -4.06
C GLU A 222 10.16 2.24 -3.74
N VAL A 223 9.86 1.34 -4.67
CA VAL A 223 10.24 -0.08 -4.59
C VAL A 223 11.32 -0.39 -5.62
N PRO A 224 12.23 -1.34 -5.35
CA PRO A 224 13.18 -1.79 -6.35
C PRO A 224 12.48 -2.39 -7.58
N GLU A 225 13.09 -2.24 -8.75
CA GLU A 225 12.66 -2.94 -9.96
C GLU A 225 12.60 -4.46 -9.70
N PRO A 226 11.57 -5.19 -10.17
CA PRO A 226 11.38 -6.61 -9.86
C PRO A 226 12.61 -7.50 -10.12
N HIS A 227 13.39 -7.19 -11.16
CA HIS A 227 14.60 -7.93 -11.52
C HIS A 227 15.85 -7.57 -10.69
N THR A 228 15.76 -6.58 -9.80
CA THR A 228 16.90 -6.11 -9.00
C THR A 228 17.50 -7.26 -8.18
N GLY A 229 18.77 -7.53 -8.41
CA GLY A 229 19.52 -8.56 -7.68
C GLY A 229 19.27 -10.00 -8.15
N LEU A 230 18.42 -10.22 -9.16
CA LEU A 230 18.20 -11.54 -9.76
C LEU A 230 19.26 -11.82 -10.84
N ARG A 231 19.66 -13.09 -10.98
CA ARG A 231 20.57 -13.53 -12.04
C ARG A 231 19.81 -14.34 -13.09
N PRO A 232 19.79 -13.90 -14.36
CA PRO A 232 19.14 -14.64 -15.43
C PRO A 232 19.69 -16.07 -15.52
N GLY A 233 18.81 -17.07 -15.61
CA GLY A 233 19.18 -18.48 -15.72
C GLY A 233 19.59 -19.19 -14.42
N ILE A 234 19.84 -18.45 -13.32
CA ILE A 234 20.06 -19.04 -11.99
C ILE A 234 18.80 -18.92 -11.15
N ASP A 235 18.25 -17.72 -11.06
CA ASP A 235 17.05 -17.43 -10.27
C ASP A 235 15.79 -17.55 -11.15
N PHE A 236 15.71 -18.62 -11.95
CA PHE A 236 14.76 -18.74 -13.07
C PHE A 236 13.29 -18.51 -12.67
N GLN A 237 12.85 -19.07 -11.54
CA GLN A 237 11.47 -18.90 -11.07
C GLN A 237 11.20 -17.46 -10.60
N ASP A 238 12.13 -16.87 -9.83
CA ASP A 238 12.02 -15.47 -9.38
C ASP A 238 12.07 -14.52 -10.58
N TRP A 239 12.84 -14.84 -11.62
CA TRP A 239 12.92 -14.06 -12.87
C TRP A 239 11.61 -14.09 -13.64
N ILE A 240 10.99 -15.26 -13.82
CA ILE A 240 9.66 -15.37 -14.47
C ILE A 240 8.61 -14.59 -13.69
N LYS A 241 8.65 -14.68 -12.35
CA LYS A 241 7.76 -13.91 -11.48
C LYS A 241 7.99 -12.40 -11.66
N ALA A 242 9.24 -11.96 -11.74
CA ALA A 242 9.57 -10.56 -12.00
C ALA A 242 9.01 -10.08 -13.34
N ASP A 243 9.15 -10.85 -14.42
CA ASP A 243 8.55 -10.53 -15.73
C ASP A 243 7.01 -10.38 -15.64
N ALA A 244 6.34 -11.31 -14.96
CA ALA A 244 4.89 -11.28 -14.79
C ALA A 244 4.41 -10.08 -13.95
N LEU A 245 5.14 -9.74 -12.88
CA LEU A 245 4.83 -8.58 -12.05
C LEU A 245 5.06 -7.27 -12.81
N THR A 246 6.18 -7.14 -13.52
CA THR A 246 6.45 -5.99 -14.38
C THR A 246 5.32 -5.80 -15.39
N LEU A 247 4.95 -6.86 -16.13
CA LEU A 247 3.85 -6.76 -17.10
C LEU A 247 2.53 -6.35 -16.43
N GLY A 248 2.16 -6.98 -15.32
CA GLY A 248 0.92 -6.67 -14.59
C GLY A 248 0.89 -5.23 -14.07
N GLN A 249 1.98 -4.75 -13.48
CA GLN A 249 2.12 -3.37 -13.01
C GLN A 249 2.00 -2.39 -14.17
N HIS A 250 2.67 -2.66 -15.29
CA HIS A 250 2.60 -1.81 -16.47
C HIS A 250 1.17 -1.73 -17.03
N LEU A 251 0.46 -2.85 -17.15
CA LEU A 251 -0.92 -2.86 -17.65
C LEU A 251 -1.90 -2.17 -16.69
N ALA A 252 -1.69 -2.28 -15.37
CA ALA A 252 -2.62 -1.75 -14.38
C ALA A 252 -2.40 -0.25 -14.06
N PHE A 253 -1.14 0.20 -13.98
CA PHE A 253 -0.79 1.54 -13.52
C PHE A 253 -0.45 2.51 -14.64
N MET A 254 0.32 2.10 -15.66
CA MET A 254 0.79 3.04 -16.68
C MET A 254 -0.35 3.73 -17.46
N PRO A 255 -1.48 3.07 -17.80
CA PRO A 255 -2.61 3.75 -18.44
C PRO A 255 -3.31 4.78 -17.52
N ALA A 256 -3.17 4.63 -16.21
CA ALA A 256 -3.82 5.48 -15.21
C ALA A 256 -2.91 6.62 -14.71
N MET A 257 -1.59 6.44 -14.78
CA MET A 257 -0.60 7.47 -14.49
C MET A 257 -0.57 8.51 -15.61
N LYS A 258 -0.43 9.79 -15.27
CA LYS A 258 -0.33 10.83 -16.29
C LYS A 258 1.13 11.20 -16.53
N GLN A 259 1.45 11.57 -17.76
CA GLN A 259 2.80 12.03 -18.13
C GLN A 259 3.14 13.33 -17.40
N GLY A 260 4.08 13.29 -16.46
CA GLY A 260 4.57 14.45 -15.71
C GLY A 260 5.94 14.95 -16.19
N PRO A 261 6.61 15.83 -15.43
CA PRO A 261 8.00 16.22 -15.70
C PRO A 261 9.01 15.09 -15.43
N LEU A 262 8.60 14.03 -14.73
CA LEU A 262 9.35 12.80 -14.55
C LEU A 262 8.67 11.68 -15.34
N GLU A 263 9.48 10.73 -15.82
CA GLU A 263 9.00 9.50 -16.44
C GLU A 263 8.12 8.73 -15.44
N PRO A 264 6.85 8.45 -15.78
CA PRO A 264 5.99 7.65 -14.92
C PRO A 264 6.56 6.25 -14.74
N THR A 265 6.62 5.77 -13.50
CA THR A 265 6.97 4.39 -13.18
C THR A 265 6.00 3.84 -12.15
N PRO A 266 5.55 2.58 -12.29
CA PRO A 266 4.68 1.95 -11.30
C PRO A 266 5.41 1.69 -9.96
N ASN A 267 6.73 1.86 -9.93
CA ASN A 267 7.57 1.57 -8.76
C ASN A 267 7.83 2.80 -7.88
N PHE A 268 7.42 3.99 -8.30
CA PHE A 268 7.59 5.22 -7.54
C PHE A 268 6.27 5.98 -7.41
N LEU A 269 5.90 6.30 -6.17
CA LEU A 269 4.77 7.17 -5.85
C LEU A 269 5.28 8.50 -5.33
N HIS A 270 4.73 9.58 -5.86
CA HIS A 270 5.08 10.93 -5.43
C HIS A 270 4.56 11.22 -4.01
N VAL A 271 5.30 12.06 -3.27
CA VAL A 271 4.94 12.50 -1.91
C VAL A 271 4.89 14.03 -1.77
N ASP A 272 4.95 14.77 -2.87
CA ASP A 272 4.95 16.24 -2.91
C ASP A 272 3.63 16.87 -2.46
N HIS A 273 2.52 16.13 -2.57
CA HIS A 273 1.22 16.55 -2.03
C HIS A 273 1.25 16.75 -0.52
N LEU A 274 2.19 16.11 0.21
CA LEU A 274 2.36 16.30 1.65
C LEU A 274 2.88 17.70 2.02
N ALA A 275 3.54 18.38 1.07
CA ALA A 275 4.08 19.72 1.25
C ALA A 275 3.02 20.83 1.04
N VAL A 276 1.84 20.47 0.52
CA VAL A 276 0.84 21.43 0.03
C VAL A 276 -0.01 22.01 1.15
N ARG A 277 -0.35 21.23 2.19
CA ARG A 277 -1.21 21.69 3.29
C ARG A 277 -0.62 21.32 4.64
N THR A 278 -0.81 22.18 5.63
CA THR A 278 -0.55 21.87 7.04
C THR A 278 -1.71 21.06 7.64
N ALA A 279 -1.51 20.50 8.84
CA ALA A 279 -2.50 19.62 9.48
C ALA A 279 -3.85 20.32 9.77
N ASP A 280 -3.83 21.64 10.00
CA ASP A 280 -5.01 22.50 10.19
C ASP A 280 -5.73 22.88 8.88
N GLY A 281 -5.28 22.36 7.73
CA GLY A 281 -5.87 22.61 6.42
C GLY A 281 -5.34 23.84 5.70
N THR A 282 -4.46 24.64 6.33
CA THR A 282 -3.88 25.84 5.71
C THR A 282 -3.06 25.47 4.48
N LEU A 283 -3.29 26.20 3.37
CA LEU A 283 -2.56 26.00 2.12
C LEU A 283 -1.17 26.64 2.20
N VAL A 284 -0.14 25.88 1.83
CA VAL A 284 1.23 26.39 1.68
C VAL A 284 1.37 27.05 0.30
N PRO A 285 1.85 28.31 0.23
CA PRO A 285 2.11 28.99 -1.04
C PRO A 285 3.06 28.18 -1.93
N GLU A 286 2.79 28.15 -3.24
CA GLU A 286 3.51 27.29 -4.19
C GLU A 286 5.03 27.42 -4.12
N GLY A 287 5.56 28.66 -4.15
CA GLY A 287 7.00 28.92 -4.06
C GLY A 287 7.65 28.60 -2.70
N ALA A 288 6.85 28.30 -1.67
CA ALA A 288 7.31 27.92 -0.35
C ALA A 288 7.22 26.40 -0.08
N ARG A 289 6.67 25.62 -1.02
CA ARG A 289 6.51 24.18 -0.86
C ARG A 289 7.86 23.46 -0.94
N LYS A 290 8.16 22.66 0.07
CA LYS A 290 9.37 21.84 0.16
C LYS A 290 8.98 20.42 0.54
N SER A 291 9.19 19.48 -0.37
CA SER A 291 8.92 18.06 -0.18
C SER A 291 10.21 17.24 -0.26
N PRO A 292 10.33 16.13 0.50
CA PRO A 292 11.28 15.09 0.14
C PRO A 292 10.86 14.40 -1.15
N SER A 293 11.80 13.66 -1.75
CA SER A 293 11.47 12.68 -2.80
C SER A 293 11.03 11.35 -2.22
N HIS A 294 11.59 10.97 -1.06
CA HIS A 294 11.30 9.68 -0.43
C HIS A 294 10.94 9.83 1.04
N LEU A 295 10.00 9.00 1.47
CA LEU A 295 9.75 8.66 2.86
C LEU A 295 10.08 7.20 3.09
N VAL A 296 10.79 6.92 4.17
CA VAL A 296 11.17 5.57 4.59
C VAL A 296 10.60 5.30 5.98
N PHE A 297 9.80 4.26 6.10
CA PHE A 297 9.18 3.81 7.34
C PHE A 297 9.93 2.58 7.83
N ARG A 298 10.59 2.72 8.99
CA ARG A 298 11.42 1.66 9.58
C ARG A 298 10.90 1.34 10.96
N ALA A 299 10.59 0.08 11.24
CA ALA A 299 10.20 -0.29 12.59
C ALA A 299 11.38 -0.18 13.57
N PRO A 300 11.11 0.12 14.86
CA PRO A 300 12.13 0.05 15.89
C PRO A 300 12.79 -1.33 15.93
N LYS A 301 14.10 -1.37 16.15
CA LYS A 301 14.88 -2.62 16.24
C LYS A 301 14.25 -3.62 17.24
N ALA A 302 13.80 -3.12 18.39
CA ALA A 302 13.15 -3.94 19.41
C ALA A 302 11.86 -4.62 18.90
N THR A 303 11.09 -3.96 18.03
CA THR A 303 9.88 -4.54 17.41
C THR A 303 10.25 -5.65 16.44
N VAL A 304 11.30 -5.46 15.63
CA VAL A 304 11.81 -6.48 14.71
C VAL A 304 12.30 -7.71 15.47
N GLU A 305 13.08 -7.50 16.54
CA GLU A 305 13.60 -8.58 17.39
C GLU A 305 12.49 -9.30 18.16
N TRP A 306 11.50 -8.56 18.67
CA TRP A 306 10.32 -9.14 19.32
C TRP A 306 9.56 -10.07 18.37
N TRP A 307 9.40 -9.69 17.10
CA TRP A 307 8.73 -10.54 16.11
C TRP A 307 9.48 -11.86 15.86
N ASP A 308 10.81 -11.83 15.88
CA ASP A 308 11.65 -12.99 15.58
C ASP A 308 11.74 -14.03 16.73
N LEU A 309 11.24 -13.68 17.92
CA LEU A 309 11.24 -14.54 19.09
C LEU A 309 10.54 -15.89 18.79
N PRO A 310 11.07 -17.04 19.24
CA PRO A 310 10.51 -18.35 18.93
C PRO A 310 9.03 -18.50 19.28
N GLN A 311 8.60 -17.95 20.42
CA GLN A 311 7.21 -17.98 20.88
C GLN A 311 6.24 -17.13 20.05
N ASN A 312 6.76 -16.31 19.14
CA ASN A 312 6.00 -15.40 18.29
C ASN A 312 5.91 -15.89 16.83
N ARG A 313 6.45 -17.07 16.55
CA ARG A 313 6.43 -17.67 15.21
C ARG A 313 5.14 -18.46 14.96
N GLY A 314 4.73 -18.50 13.69
CA GLY A 314 3.58 -19.30 13.24
C GLY A 314 2.21 -18.66 13.48
N PHE A 315 2.15 -17.48 14.10
CA PHE A 315 0.93 -16.71 14.23
C PHE A 315 0.63 -15.93 12.94
N ASP A 316 -0.66 -15.67 12.72
CA ASP A 316 -1.10 -14.76 11.67
C ASP A 316 -0.54 -13.35 11.94
N TYR A 317 0.01 -12.69 10.92
CA TYR A 317 0.66 -11.39 11.10
C TYR A 317 -0.29 -10.33 11.67
N ARG A 318 -1.62 -10.45 11.46
CA ARG A 318 -2.59 -9.49 12.02
C ARG A 318 -2.79 -9.70 13.51
N ASP A 319 -2.63 -10.92 14.02
CA ASP A 319 -2.63 -11.18 15.47
C ASP A 319 -1.37 -10.61 16.10
N MET A 320 -0.22 -10.82 15.45
CA MET A 320 1.06 -10.24 15.85
C MET A 320 1.00 -8.71 15.92
N LEU A 321 0.39 -8.07 14.91
CA LEU A 321 0.18 -6.63 14.90
C LEU A 321 -0.79 -6.17 16.00
N ALA A 322 -1.88 -6.91 16.25
CA ALA A 322 -2.83 -6.59 17.31
C ALA A 322 -2.22 -6.68 18.72
N ALA A 323 -1.16 -7.49 18.89
CA ALA A 323 -0.42 -7.63 20.14
C ALA A 323 0.57 -6.47 20.41
N LEU A 324 0.79 -5.55 19.48
CA LEU A 324 1.61 -4.37 19.72
C LEU A 324 0.95 -3.43 20.73
N ASN A 325 1.76 -2.81 21.58
CA ASN A 325 1.27 -1.93 22.64
C ASN A 325 0.81 -0.58 22.09
N VAL A 326 -0.39 -0.15 22.49
CA VAL A 326 -0.84 1.23 22.24
C VAL A 326 0.13 2.21 22.91
N GLY A 327 0.48 3.28 22.20
CA GLY A 327 1.49 4.26 22.62
C GLY A 327 2.91 3.93 22.20
N SER A 328 3.18 2.72 21.66
CA SER A 328 4.51 2.39 21.12
C SER A 328 4.77 3.07 19.78
N VAL A 329 6.05 3.22 19.45
CA VAL A 329 6.47 3.60 18.10
C VAL A 329 6.24 2.42 17.17
N LEU A 330 5.45 2.63 16.11
CA LEU A 330 5.26 1.68 15.03
C LEU A 330 6.43 1.75 14.05
N CYS A 331 6.77 2.95 13.61
CA CYS A 331 7.87 3.22 12.70
C CYS A 331 8.55 4.55 13.04
N ASP A 332 9.88 4.55 12.98
CA ASP A 332 10.67 5.73 12.72
C ASP A 332 10.48 6.14 11.25
N VAL A 333 10.31 7.45 11.01
CA VAL A 333 10.04 8.01 9.68
C VAL A 333 11.24 8.84 9.25
N TYR A 334 11.82 8.48 8.12
CA TYR A 334 12.94 9.18 7.51
C TYR A 334 12.54 9.79 6.18
N ALA A 335 13.21 10.88 5.82
CA ALA A 335 13.07 11.55 4.55
C ALA A 335 14.39 11.54 3.78
N ARG A 336 14.33 11.45 2.44
CA ARG A 336 15.47 11.71 1.56
C ARG A 336 15.11 12.80 0.55
N GLN A 337 16.03 13.72 0.32
CA GLN A 337 15.82 14.79 -0.67
C GLN A 337 15.87 14.26 -2.11
N THR A 338 16.77 13.32 -2.39
CA THR A 338 16.91 12.59 -3.66
C THR A 338 17.07 11.09 -3.34
N PRO A 339 16.95 10.17 -4.32
CA PRO A 339 17.17 8.73 -4.09
C PRO A 339 18.53 8.42 -3.43
N SER A 340 19.57 9.19 -3.76
CA SER A 340 20.94 9.02 -3.24
C SER A 340 21.27 9.87 -2.02
N ALA A 341 20.37 10.77 -1.59
CA ALA A 341 20.61 11.62 -0.43
C ALA A 341 20.60 10.79 0.87
N PRO A 342 21.37 11.20 1.90
CA PRO A 342 21.27 10.62 3.23
C PRO A 342 19.85 10.68 3.79
N GLU A 343 19.48 9.66 4.56
CA GLU A 343 18.23 9.66 5.33
C GLU A 343 18.30 10.66 6.48
N VAL A 344 17.27 11.49 6.60
CA VAL A 344 17.07 12.42 7.72
C VAL A 344 15.86 11.92 8.50
N HIS A 345 16.03 11.64 9.79
CA HIS A 345 14.89 11.32 10.66
C HIS A 345 14.01 12.57 10.81
N ILE A 346 12.69 12.41 10.62
CA ILE A 346 11.73 13.53 10.64
C ILE A 346 10.60 13.34 11.65
N GLY A 347 10.58 12.21 12.35
CA GLY A 347 9.56 11.90 13.36
C GLY A 347 9.23 10.42 13.44
N VAL A 348 8.22 10.11 14.25
CA VAL A 348 7.77 8.74 14.47
C VAL A 348 6.27 8.60 14.24
N LEU A 349 5.84 7.46 13.69
CA LEU A 349 4.45 7.01 13.77
C LEU A 349 4.23 6.30 15.09
N ARG A 350 3.39 6.86 15.95
CA ARG A 350 3.00 6.27 17.23
C ARG A 350 1.61 5.65 17.13
N LEU A 351 1.44 4.43 17.65
CA LEU A 351 0.14 3.77 17.75
C LEU A 351 -0.75 4.46 18.78
N THR A 352 -2.00 4.74 18.41
CA THR A 352 -3.02 5.29 19.33
C THR A 352 -4.21 4.37 19.53
N SER A 353 -4.25 3.23 18.82
CA SER A 353 -5.16 2.10 19.07
C SER A 353 -4.46 0.77 18.81
N SER A 354 -5.05 -0.32 19.30
CA SER A 354 -4.69 -1.66 18.81
C SER A 354 -5.10 -1.82 17.34
N PHE A 355 -4.44 -2.73 16.64
CA PHE A 355 -4.79 -3.10 15.27
C PHE A 355 -6.08 -3.94 15.22
N VAL A 356 -6.95 -3.65 14.25
CA VAL A 356 -8.19 -4.38 13.98
C VAL A 356 -8.27 -4.77 12.51
N ALA A 357 -8.34 -6.08 12.26
CA ALA A 357 -8.72 -6.63 10.97
C ALA A 357 -10.25 -6.57 10.84
N SER A 358 -10.76 -5.82 9.87
CA SER A 358 -12.20 -5.55 9.73
C SER A 358 -12.68 -5.59 8.29
N LYS A 359 -13.96 -5.91 8.13
CA LYS A 359 -14.64 -5.87 6.84
C LYS A 359 -14.62 -4.46 6.25
N TRP A 360 -14.89 -3.43 7.06
CA TRP A 360 -14.85 -2.05 6.56
C TRP A 360 -13.44 -1.63 6.12
N GLY A 361 -12.38 -2.02 6.85
CA GLY A 361 -10.99 -1.74 6.45
C GLY A 361 -10.59 -2.37 5.11
N ASP A 362 -11.14 -3.54 4.79
CA ASP A 362 -10.82 -4.26 3.56
C ASP A 362 -11.70 -3.84 2.37
N PHE A 363 -12.99 -3.62 2.58
CA PHE A 363 -13.95 -3.36 1.50
C PHE A 363 -14.33 -1.89 1.32
N ARG A 364 -14.03 -1.01 2.28
CA ARG A 364 -14.45 0.40 2.23
C ARG A 364 -13.33 1.39 2.44
N LEU A 365 -12.39 1.16 3.36
CA LEU A 365 -11.29 2.09 3.58
C LEU A 365 -10.43 2.23 2.31
N PHE A 366 -10.17 3.47 1.89
CA PHE A 366 -9.40 3.78 0.69
C PHE A 366 -8.15 4.58 1.01
N PHE A 367 -7.04 4.21 0.39
CA PHE A 367 -5.80 4.98 0.36
C PHE A 367 -5.49 5.32 -1.09
N ARG A 368 -5.47 6.62 -1.37
CA ARG A 368 -5.14 7.15 -2.68
C ARG A 368 -3.64 6.92 -2.97
N HIS A 369 -3.34 6.40 -4.15
CA HIS A 369 -1.99 6.44 -4.70
C HIS A 369 -1.76 7.84 -5.28
N ASN A 370 -0.60 8.42 -5.07
CA ASN A 370 -0.35 9.80 -5.47
C ASN A 370 0.60 9.83 -6.67
N ASP A 371 0.24 10.68 -7.62
CA ASP A 371 1.00 10.97 -8.82
C ASP A 371 0.95 12.49 -9.03
N PHE A 372 2.05 13.07 -9.52
CA PHE A 372 2.30 14.51 -9.57
C PHE A 372 1.13 15.29 -10.17
N GLN A 373 0.61 14.86 -11.33
CA GLN A 373 -0.49 15.57 -12.00
C GLN A 373 -1.87 15.30 -11.42
N ASN A 374 -2.07 14.13 -10.82
CA ASN A 374 -3.37 13.77 -10.27
C ASN A 374 -3.64 14.51 -8.96
N ASN A 375 -2.61 14.97 -8.27
CA ASN A 375 -2.69 15.72 -7.01
C ASN A 375 -3.14 17.20 -7.18
N ALA A 376 -3.61 17.61 -8.35
CA ALA A 376 -4.07 18.99 -8.59
C ALA A 376 -5.24 19.40 -7.67
N ASP A 377 -6.06 18.46 -7.20
CA ASP A 377 -7.12 18.71 -6.22
C ASP A 377 -6.57 19.02 -4.82
N VAL A 378 -5.37 18.55 -4.49
CA VAL A 378 -4.69 18.89 -3.24
C VAL A 378 -4.23 20.35 -3.24
N ALA A 379 -3.85 20.85 -4.42
CA ALA A 379 -3.35 22.22 -4.63
C ALA A 379 -4.45 23.31 -4.67
N ARG A 380 -5.72 22.93 -4.88
CA ARG A 380 -6.91 23.80 -4.81
C ARG A 380 -7.42 23.80 -3.37
#